data_AF-A0A1Y2BW99-F1
#
_entry.id   AF-A0A1Y2BW99-F1
#
_cell.length_a   1.000
_cell.length_b   1.000
_cell.length_c   1.000
_cell.angle_alpha   90.00
_cell.angle_beta   90.00
_cell.angle_gamma   90.00
#
_symmetry.space_group_name_H-M   'P 1'
#
loop_
_entity.id
_entity.type
_entity.pdbx_description
1 polymer ?
#
loop_
_entity_poly.entity_id
_entity_poly.type
_entity_poly.pdbx_seq_one_letter_code
_entity_poly.pdbx_strand_id
1 'polypeptide(L)'
;MPSANLFLNFQDHLKVHNQWFVDGRNYGQTSEEWLANLDKEQKKSLEILEKAYGSKELGWVWFNRWRVFYMACAELFNFNNGNEWGVVHYLFSRR
;
A
#
# COMPACT_ATOMS: atom_id res chain seq x y z
N MET A 1 10.05 -2.59 -2.05
CA MET A 1 9.72 -1.37 -2.82
C MET A 1 10.94 -0.94 -3.60
N PRO A 2 10.81 -0.52 -4.87
CA PRO A 2 11.91 0.06 -5.63
C PRO A 2 12.50 1.29 -4.93
N SER A 3 13.79 1.57 -5.15
CA SER A 3 14.39 2.82 -4.68
C SER A 3 13.82 4.02 -5.44
N ALA A 4 13.82 5.20 -4.80
CA ALA A 4 13.37 6.45 -5.41
C ALA A 4 14.19 6.88 -6.64
N ASN A 5 15.37 6.29 -6.84
CA ASN A 5 16.25 6.63 -7.96
C ASN A 5 16.24 5.57 -9.05
N LEU A 6 15.43 4.51 -8.93
CA LEU A 6 15.48 3.37 -9.85
C LEU A 6 15.36 3.83 -11.32
N PHE A 7 14.34 4.62 -11.65
CA PHE A 7 14.06 5.04 -13.03
C PHE A 7 15.03 6.07 -13.59
N LEU A 8 15.89 6.69 -12.76
CA LEU A 8 16.97 7.53 -13.27
C LEU A 8 18.03 6.70 -14.03
N ASN A 9 18.09 5.39 -13.78
CA ASN A 9 19.02 4.45 -14.41
C ASN A 9 18.47 3.80 -15.68
N PHE A 10 17.20 4.04 -16.06
CA PHE A 10 16.54 3.39 -17.20
C PHE A 10 15.84 4.44 -18.07
N GLN A 11 16.60 5.11 -18.96
CA GLN A 11 16.10 6.26 -19.73
C GLN A 11 16.30 6.16 -21.26
N ASP A 12 16.30 4.94 -21.80
CA ASP A 12 16.54 4.72 -23.24
C ASP A 12 15.40 5.25 -24.11
N HIS A 13 14.15 5.03 -23.68
CA HIS A 13 12.94 5.38 -24.46
C HIS A 13 12.17 6.56 -23.87
N LEU A 14 12.22 6.72 -22.55
CA LEU A 14 11.56 7.79 -21.80
C LEU A 14 12.59 8.45 -20.89
N LYS A 15 12.54 9.77 -20.77
CA LYS A 15 13.40 10.54 -19.88
C LYS A 15 12.58 11.05 -18.70
N VAL A 16 13.10 10.91 -17.48
CA VAL A 16 12.51 11.56 -16.31
C VAL A 16 12.68 13.06 -16.46
N HIS A 17 11.55 13.75 -16.60
CA HIS A 17 11.49 15.21 -16.65
C HIS A 17 11.39 15.80 -15.24
N ASN A 18 10.61 15.16 -14.36
CA ASN A 18 10.46 15.60 -12.97
C ASN A 18 10.19 14.41 -12.04
N GLN A 19 10.49 14.58 -10.75
CA GLN A 19 10.36 13.57 -9.71
C GLN A 19 9.89 14.23 -8.41
N TRP A 20 8.92 13.61 -7.75
CA TRP A 20 8.42 14.05 -6.44
C TRP A 20 8.40 12.88 -5.47
N PHE A 21 8.92 13.11 -4.27
CA PHE A 21 8.82 12.17 -3.16
C PHE A 21 7.69 12.63 -2.22
N VAL A 22 6.76 11.71 -1.95
CA VAL A 22 5.68 11.90 -0.98
C VAL A 22 6.00 11.07 0.24
N ASP A 23 6.05 11.72 1.41
CA ASP A 23 6.42 11.05 2.66
C ASP A 23 5.46 9.92 3.03
N GLY A 24 6.01 8.91 3.69
CA GLY A 24 5.33 7.65 3.96
C GLY A 24 4.09 7.77 4.81
N ARG A 25 3.96 8.81 5.66
CA ARG A 25 2.81 8.94 6.57
C ARG A 25 1.49 9.06 5.85
N ASN A 26 1.48 9.56 4.61
CA ASN A 26 0.28 9.57 3.77
C ASN A 26 -0.24 8.14 3.50
N TYR A 27 0.66 7.22 3.16
CA TYR A 27 0.31 5.82 2.93
C TYR A 27 0.07 5.08 4.26
N GLY A 28 0.83 5.43 5.30
CA GLY A 28 0.61 4.94 6.67
C GLY A 28 -0.82 5.22 7.14
N GLN A 29 -1.23 6.49 7.10
CA GLN A 29 -2.61 6.91 7.43
C GLN A 29 -3.65 6.20 6.56
N THR A 30 -3.40 6.06 5.26
CA THR A 30 -4.31 5.32 4.36
C THR A 30 -4.49 3.88 4.83
N SER A 31 -3.42 3.21 5.22
CA SER A 31 -3.44 1.82 5.70
C SER A 31 -4.17 1.69 7.05
N GLU A 32 -3.98 2.65 7.95
CA GLU A 32 -4.69 2.73 9.24
C GLU A 32 -6.20 2.92 9.04
N GLU A 33 -6.60 3.83 8.16
CA GLU A 33 -8.02 4.07 7.84
C GLU A 33 -8.67 2.85 7.17
N TRP A 34 -7.94 2.14 6.31
CA TRP A 34 -8.40 0.87 5.73
C TRP A 34 -8.57 -0.23 6.79
N LEU A 35 -7.64 -0.34 7.74
CA LEU A 35 -7.75 -1.27 8.86
C LEU A 35 -8.97 -0.94 9.74
N ALA A 36 -9.13 0.32 10.11
CA ALA A 36 -10.26 0.79 10.93
C ALA A 36 -11.59 0.52 10.22
N ASN A 37 -11.68 0.78 8.92
CA ASN A 37 -12.87 0.48 8.13
C ASN A 37 -13.13 -1.02 7.99
N LEU A 38 -12.08 -1.84 7.80
CA LEU A 38 -12.20 -3.30 7.74
C LEU A 38 -12.76 -3.87 9.06
N ASP A 39 -12.24 -3.39 10.19
CA ASP A 39 -12.68 -3.81 11.53
C ASP A 39 -14.10 -3.33 11.83
N LYS A 40 -14.45 -2.09 11.46
CA LYS A 40 -15.81 -1.55 11.59
C LYS A 40 -16.83 -2.34 10.79
N GLU A 41 -16.49 -2.71 9.55
CA GLU A 41 -17.38 -3.43 8.62
C GLU A 41 -17.18 -4.96 8.68
N GLN A 42 -16.67 -5.48 9.80
CA GLN A 42 -16.26 -6.89 9.95
C GLN A 42 -17.29 -7.89 9.41
N LYS A 43 -18.58 -7.74 9.79
CA LYS A 43 -19.63 -8.67 9.36
C LYS A 43 -19.76 -8.72 7.83
N LYS A 44 -19.84 -7.55 7.20
CA LYS A 44 -19.97 -7.42 5.74
C LYS A 44 -18.73 -7.93 5.03
N SER A 45 -17.55 -7.60 5.55
CA SER A 45 -16.27 -8.09 5.03
C SER A 45 -16.19 -9.62 5.10
N LEU A 46 -16.58 -10.23 6.22
CA LEU A 46 -16.63 -11.68 6.35
C LEU A 46 -17.61 -12.30 5.35
N GLU A 47 -18.83 -11.79 5.21
CA GLU A 47 -19.79 -12.31 4.21
C GLU A 47 -19.21 -12.30 2.78
N ILE A 48 -18.50 -11.23 2.41
CA ILE A 48 -17.83 -11.12 1.11
C ILE A 48 -16.70 -12.16 0.98
N LEU A 49 -15.84 -12.26 2.00
CA LEU A 49 -14.67 -13.14 1.99
C LEU A 49 -15.08 -14.62 2.05
N GLU A 50 -16.09 -14.98 2.82
CA GLU A 50 -16.66 -16.32 2.87
C GLU A 50 -17.17 -16.75 1.50
N LYS A 51 -17.88 -15.86 0.80
CA LYS A 51 -18.34 -16.10 -0.58
C LYS A 51 -17.19 -16.23 -1.57
N ALA A 52 -16.16 -15.39 -1.44
CA ALA A 52 -15.01 -15.40 -2.34
C ALA A 52 -14.10 -16.63 -2.15
N TYR A 53 -13.95 -17.11 -0.91
CA TYR A 53 -13.02 -18.17 -0.54
C TYR A 53 -13.69 -19.51 -0.21
N GLY A 54 -15.02 -19.59 -0.26
CA GLY A 54 -15.77 -20.85 -0.28
C GLY A 54 -16.03 -21.49 1.09
N SER A 55 -15.64 -20.86 2.19
CA SER A 55 -16.01 -21.32 3.54
C SER A 55 -15.91 -20.21 4.58
N LYS A 56 -16.63 -20.41 5.70
CA LYS A 56 -16.52 -19.57 6.89
C LYS A 56 -15.10 -19.49 7.43
N GLU A 57 -14.45 -20.65 7.53
CA GLU A 57 -13.06 -20.74 8.02
C GLU A 57 -12.10 -19.93 7.15
N LEU A 58 -12.17 -20.11 5.83
CA LEU A 58 -11.31 -19.36 4.91
C LEU A 58 -11.64 -17.85 4.89
N GLY A 59 -12.91 -17.47 5.06
CA GLY A 59 -13.31 -16.07 5.23
C GLY A 59 -12.58 -15.40 6.40
N TRP A 60 -12.53 -16.07 7.55
CA TRP A 60 -11.80 -15.60 8.72
C TRP A 60 -10.28 -15.57 8.52
N VAL A 61 -9.70 -16.58 7.86
CA VAL A 61 -8.26 -16.59 7.52
C VAL A 61 -7.90 -15.37 6.69
N TRP A 62 -8.68 -15.07 5.64
CA TRP A 62 -8.41 -13.94 4.76
C TRP A 62 -8.71 -12.59 5.41
N PHE A 63 -9.74 -12.51 6.25
CA PHE A 63 -10.02 -11.30 7.03
C PHE A 63 -8.80 -10.92 7.89
N ASN A 64 -8.24 -11.89 8.63
CA ASN A 64 -7.06 -11.64 9.45
C ASN A 64 -5.80 -11.35 8.62
N ARG A 65 -5.63 -11.98 7.45
CA ARG A 65 -4.52 -11.64 6.53
C ARG A 65 -4.60 -10.19 6.05
N TRP A 66 -5.78 -9.70 5.71
CA TRP A 66 -5.97 -8.29 5.35
C TRP A 66 -5.63 -7.34 6.50
N ARG A 67 -6.05 -7.67 7.72
CA ARG A 67 -5.67 -6.89 8.90
C ARG A 67 -4.16 -6.84 9.08
N VAL A 68 -3.49 -7.99 9.05
CA VAL A 68 -2.02 -8.09 9.16
C VAL A 68 -1.33 -7.32 8.05
N PHE A 69 -1.83 -7.38 6.82
CA PHE A 69 -1.30 -6.62 5.70
C PHE A 69 -1.39 -5.10 5.95
N TYR A 70 -2.55 -4.59 6.35
CA TYR A 70 -2.71 -3.16 6.62
C TYR A 70 -1.87 -2.70 7.82
N MET A 71 -1.80 -3.49 8.89
CA MET A 71 -0.90 -3.20 10.02
C MET A 71 0.57 -3.15 9.59
N ALA A 72 1.03 -4.14 8.83
CA ALA A 72 2.41 -4.18 8.34
C ALA A 72 2.74 -3.00 7.41
N CYS A 73 1.81 -2.61 6.54
CA CYS A 73 1.96 -1.42 5.70
C CYS A 73 1.99 -0.13 6.53
N ALA A 74 1.08 0.03 7.50
CA ALA A 74 1.04 1.21 8.37
C ALA A 74 2.38 1.41 9.09
N GLU A 75 2.88 0.38 9.77
CA GLU A 75 4.16 0.43 10.49
C GLU A 75 5.35 0.71 9.56
N LEU A 76 5.41 0.02 8.42
CA LEU A 76 6.49 0.21 7.45
C LEU A 76 6.52 1.64 6.94
N PHE A 77 5.39 2.19 6.50
CA PHE A 77 5.35 3.53 5.91
C PHE A 77 5.44 4.65 6.95
N ASN A 78 5.06 4.42 8.20
CA ASN A 78 5.22 5.41 9.28
C ASN A 78 6.62 5.41 9.91
N PHE A 79 7.43 4.39 9.65
CA PHE A 79 8.76 4.26 10.24
C PHE A 79 9.64 5.49 10.00
N ASN A 80 10.40 5.88 11.02
CA ASN A 80 11.27 7.06 11.02
C ASN A 80 10.52 8.34 10.55
N ASN A 81 9.32 8.58 11.09
CA ASN A 81 8.43 9.66 10.69
C ASN A 81 8.10 9.69 9.18
N GLY A 82 8.06 8.53 8.54
CA GLY A 82 7.75 8.36 7.11
C GLY A 82 8.89 8.73 6.15
N ASN A 83 10.13 8.77 6.63
CA ASN A 83 11.28 9.20 5.84
C ASN A 83 12.08 8.05 5.18
N GLU A 84 11.76 6.77 5.48
CA GLU A 84 12.43 5.62 4.85
C GLU A 84 11.66 5.09 3.64
N TRP A 85 10.36 4.85 3.79
CA TRP A 85 9.49 4.33 2.74
C TRP A 85 8.45 5.38 2.36
N GLY A 86 8.35 5.70 1.07
CA GLY A 86 7.43 6.70 0.56
C GLY A 86 6.95 6.38 -0.86
N VAL A 87 6.14 7.27 -1.42
CA VAL A 87 5.60 7.15 -2.78
C VAL A 87 6.35 8.12 -3.68
N VAL A 88 6.83 7.63 -4.83
CA VAL A 88 7.58 8.44 -5.79
C VAL A 88 6.78 8.60 -7.06
N HIS A 89 6.47 9.85 -7.41
CA HIS A 89 5.84 10.20 -8.67
C HIS A 89 6.92 10.63 -9.66
N TYR A 90 6.83 10.14 -10.89
CA TYR A 90 7.75 10.48 -11.96
C TYR A 90 6.95 11.02 -13.14
N LEU A 91 7.35 12.18 -13.64
CA LEU A 91 6.88 12.69 -14.92
C LEU A 91 7.92 12.36 -15.98
N PHE A 92 7.51 11.61 -17.00
CA PHE A 92 8.37 11.24 -18.12
C PHE A 92 8.05 12.05 -19.38
N SER A 93 9.05 12.31 -20.20
CA SER A 93 8.89 12.75 -21.59
C SER A 93 9.45 11.71 -22.55
N ARG A 94 8.95 11.67 -23.80
CA ARG A 94 9.67 10.96 -24.86
C ARG A 94 11.05 11.58 -25.06
N ARG A 95 12.00 10.74 -25.45
CA ARG A 95 13.33 11.18 -25.86
C ARG A 95 13.32 11.68 -27.31
#